data_AF-A0A7V5ZIH5-F1
#
_entry.id   AF-A0A7V5ZIH5-F1
#
_cell.length_a   1.000
_cell.length_b   1.000
_cell.length_c   1.000
_cell.angle_alpha   90.00
_cell.angle_beta   90.00
_cell.angle_gamma   90.00
#
_symmetry.space_group_name_H-M   'P 1'
#
loop_
_entity.id
_entity.type
_entity.pdbx_description
1 polymer ?
#
loop_
_entity_poly.entity_id
_entity_poly.type
_entity_poly.pdbx_seq_one_letter_code
_entity_poly.pdbx_strand_id
1 'polypeptide(L)'
;MAILVDETTRVLVQGITGREGRARARLMREYGTNVVAGCTPGRGGETVDGIPVYDTVAEAVEAHGGFDASVVYVPAPLVKDAALESIAAGIGLTVLVGDRVPVWDVMEIARAAQRRGVDFLGPNTLGVLSVDRGVLGMIGGRASSAKAWFRRGKVGVASRSGGMTASTGYYLCRAGIGLSTLVHVGGDSIIGLPLPDVLRRFEADPETSVIAMFGEIGGSQEERVAEMMAAGELTKPLVAYIGGRAATSGVRFSHAGAIVEGGRGTHAGKVEALRRAGATVVDTFDELPAAVAAVVGGLHG
;
A
#
# COMPACT_ATOMS: atom_id res chain seq x y z
N MET A 1 4.18 -8.76 14.68
CA MET A 1 4.80 -8.89 13.36
C MET A 1 4.44 -7.63 12.57
N ALA A 2 5.14 -7.31 11.50
CA ALA A 2 4.71 -6.27 10.56
C ALA A 2 4.27 -6.95 9.26
N ILE A 3 3.43 -6.29 8.45
CA ILE A 3 3.11 -6.80 7.11
C ILE A 3 3.91 -6.03 6.05
N LEU A 4 4.39 -6.74 5.03
CA LEU A 4 5.12 -6.24 3.85
C LEU A 4 6.50 -5.60 4.10
N VAL A 5 6.72 -4.90 5.21
CA VAL A 5 8.00 -4.26 5.54
C VAL A 5 8.24 -4.21 7.04
N ASP A 6 9.50 -4.47 7.42
CA ASP A 6 10.07 -4.24 8.74
C ASP A 6 11.52 -3.72 8.66
N GLU A 7 12.19 -3.58 9.81
CA GLU A 7 13.56 -3.08 9.89
C GLU A 7 14.61 -4.01 9.27
N THR A 8 14.28 -5.29 9.08
CA THR A 8 15.20 -6.30 8.51
C THR A 8 15.10 -6.36 6.98
N THR A 9 13.97 -5.90 6.43
CA THR A 9 13.68 -5.89 5.00
C THR A 9 14.76 -5.14 4.22
N ARG A 10 15.52 -5.86 3.38
CA ARG A 10 16.59 -5.31 2.53
C ARG A 10 15.98 -4.72 1.26
N VAL A 11 16.17 -3.42 1.06
CA VAL A 11 15.48 -2.68 0.00
C VAL A 11 16.43 -2.20 -1.09
N LEU A 12 16.03 -2.45 -2.34
CA LEU A 12 16.60 -1.85 -3.54
C LEU A 12 15.73 -0.68 -4.03
N VAL A 13 16.35 0.41 -4.47
CA VAL A 13 15.63 1.57 -5.05
C VAL A 13 15.95 1.73 -6.53
N GLN A 14 14.96 1.51 -7.39
CA GLN A 14 15.09 1.74 -8.83
C GLN A 14 14.74 3.19 -9.19
N GLY A 15 15.60 3.84 -9.96
CA GLY A 15 15.51 5.28 -10.25
C GLY A 15 16.05 6.17 -9.12
N ILE A 16 16.95 5.64 -8.27
CA ILE A 16 17.46 6.32 -7.07
C ILE A 16 18.16 7.66 -7.35
N THR A 17 18.77 7.82 -8.52
CA THR A 17 19.47 9.06 -8.90
C THR A 17 18.51 10.18 -9.32
N GLY A 18 17.25 9.84 -9.64
CA GLY A 18 16.21 10.81 -9.98
C GLY A 18 15.74 11.61 -8.75
N ARG A 19 15.10 12.76 -8.99
CA ARG A 19 14.65 13.68 -7.93
C ARG A 19 13.76 12.99 -6.88
N GLU A 20 12.75 12.25 -7.33
CA GLU A 20 11.87 11.50 -6.42
C GLU A 20 12.60 10.32 -5.78
N GLY A 21 13.33 9.52 -6.56
CA GLY A 21 14.10 8.38 -6.04
C GLY A 21 15.06 8.77 -4.91
N ARG A 22 15.84 9.84 -5.08
CA ARG A 22 16.75 10.37 -4.05
C ARG A 22 15.98 10.84 -2.82
N ALA A 23 14.93 11.64 -3.01
CA ALA A 23 14.13 12.16 -1.90
C ALA A 23 13.47 11.04 -1.08
N ARG A 24 12.99 9.99 -1.75
CA ARG A 24 12.31 8.87 -1.07
C ARG A 24 13.27 7.85 -0.49
N ALA A 25 14.40 7.57 -1.14
CA ALA A 25 15.48 6.78 -0.52
C ALA A 25 15.93 7.41 0.81
N ARG A 26 16.06 8.74 0.83
CA ARG A 26 16.35 9.49 2.05
C ARG A 26 15.26 9.36 3.11
N LEU A 27 13.98 9.54 2.75
CA LEU A 27 12.87 9.29 3.67
C LEU A 27 12.91 7.88 4.25
N MET A 28 13.09 6.85 3.40
CA MET A 28 13.07 5.46 3.84
C MET A 28 14.19 5.20 4.86
N ARG A 29 15.41 5.62 4.54
CA ARG A 29 16.56 5.47 5.44
C ARG A 29 16.44 6.28 6.72
N GLU A 30 16.03 7.54 6.65
CA GLU A 30 15.86 8.39 7.84
C GLU A 30 14.68 7.93 8.73
N TYR A 31 13.70 7.24 8.15
CA TYR A 31 12.61 6.63 8.91
C TYR A 31 13.08 5.39 9.66
N GLY A 32 13.89 4.53 9.02
CA GLY A 32 14.47 3.33 9.62
C GLY A 32 14.59 2.14 8.66
N THR A 33 14.16 2.27 7.41
CA THR A 33 14.22 1.21 6.40
C THR A 33 15.68 0.90 6.01
N ASN A 34 16.01 -0.39 5.90
CA ASN A 34 17.31 -0.86 5.43
C ASN A 34 17.44 -0.74 3.89
N VAL A 35 17.71 0.47 3.41
CA VAL A 35 18.00 0.75 2.00
C VAL A 35 19.45 0.38 1.69
N VAL A 36 19.64 -0.71 0.94
CA VAL A 36 20.95 -1.34 0.73
C VAL A 36 21.63 -0.82 -0.53
N ALA A 37 20.87 -0.69 -1.62
CA ALA A 37 21.41 -0.28 -2.91
C ALA A 37 20.34 0.46 -3.73
N GLY A 38 20.75 1.06 -4.83
CA GLY A 38 19.82 1.48 -5.86
C GLY A 38 20.33 1.21 -7.27
N CYS A 39 19.44 1.32 -8.25
CA CYS A 39 19.75 1.12 -9.66
C CYS A 39 19.37 2.36 -10.46
N THR A 40 20.24 2.75 -11.38
CA THR A 40 19.89 3.66 -12.49
C THR A 40 20.78 3.32 -13.68
N PRO A 41 20.21 2.88 -14.82
CA PRO A 41 20.99 2.58 -16.01
C PRO A 41 21.89 3.73 -16.45
N GLY A 42 23.17 3.44 -16.72
CA GLY A 42 24.20 4.40 -17.11
C GLY A 42 24.80 5.20 -15.95
N ARG A 43 24.54 4.80 -14.71
CA ARG A 43 25.00 5.48 -13.47
C ARG A 43 25.63 4.51 -12.47
N GLY A 44 25.96 3.28 -12.88
CA GLY A 44 26.67 2.31 -12.06
C GLY A 44 28.00 2.87 -11.54
N GLY A 45 28.31 2.54 -10.29
CA GLY A 45 29.51 3.03 -9.59
C GLY A 45 29.34 4.37 -8.87
N GLU A 46 28.22 5.07 -9.07
CA GLU A 46 27.89 6.27 -8.29
C GLU A 46 27.39 5.92 -6.87
N THR A 47 27.23 6.96 -6.05
CA THR A 47 26.53 6.85 -4.76
C THR A 47 25.46 7.93 -4.61
N VAL A 48 24.34 7.57 -3.96
CA VAL A 48 23.28 8.50 -3.56
C VAL A 48 23.19 8.52 -2.05
N ASP A 49 23.63 9.64 -1.46
CA ASP A 49 23.71 9.83 -0.01
C ASP A 49 24.46 8.70 0.73
N GLY A 50 25.43 8.06 0.07
CA GLY A 50 26.19 6.90 0.59
C GLY A 50 25.62 5.53 0.23
N ILE A 51 24.50 5.45 -0.49
CA ILE A 51 23.94 4.20 -1.02
C ILE A 51 24.59 3.91 -2.38
N PRO A 52 25.17 2.72 -2.61
CA PRO A 52 25.78 2.36 -3.90
C PRO A 52 24.73 2.26 -5.01
N VAL A 53 25.11 2.73 -6.21
CA VAL A 53 24.28 2.68 -7.41
C VAL A 53 24.86 1.70 -8.42
N TYR A 54 23.99 0.87 -8.99
CA TYR A 54 24.30 -0.10 -10.03
C TYR A 54 23.56 0.23 -11.32
N ASP A 55 24.04 -0.29 -12.45
CA ASP A 55 23.34 -0.11 -13.73
C ASP A 55 22.10 -0.99 -13.82
N THR A 56 22.18 -2.20 -13.25
CA THR A 56 21.10 -3.19 -13.26
C THR A 56 20.78 -3.72 -11.86
N VAL A 57 19.56 -4.27 -11.69
CA VAL A 57 19.16 -5.01 -10.49
C VAL A 57 20.02 -6.27 -10.34
N ALA A 58 20.38 -6.91 -11.46
CA ALA A 58 21.20 -8.13 -11.45
C ALA A 58 22.59 -7.88 -10.84
N GLU A 59 23.27 -6.80 -11.23
CA GLU A 59 24.55 -6.38 -10.63
C GLU A 59 24.41 -6.09 -9.13
N ALA A 60 23.34 -5.40 -8.75
CA ALA A 60 23.08 -5.12 -7.33
C ALA A 60 22.86 -6.41 -6.53
N VAL A 61 22.17 -7.40 -7.11
CA VAL A 61 21.96 -8.72 -6.48
C VAL A 61 23.28 -9.48 -6.37
N GLU A 62 24.12 -9.47 -7.40
CA GLU A 62 25.44 -10.10 -7.37
C GLU A 62 26.32 -9.50 -6.27
N ALA A 63 26.32 -8.17 -6.12
CA ALA A 63 27.11 -7.48 -5.11
C ALA A 63 26.61 -7.67 -3.67
N HIS A 64 25.30 -7.88 -3.48
CA HIS A 64 24.67 -7.83 -2.15
C HIS A 64 23.97 -9.13 -1.73
N GLY A 65 23.90 -10.16 -2.57
CA GLY A 65 23.28 -11.44 -2.26
C GLY A 65 21.74 -11.41 -2.19
N GLY A 66 21.10 -10.45 -2.86
CA GLY A 66 19.64 -10.36 -2.97
C GLY A 66 18.97 -9.25 -2.14
N PHE A 67 17.68 -9.05 -2.38
CA PHE A 67 16.83 -8.06 -1.72
C PHE A 67 15.43 -8.63 -1.48
N ASP A 68 14.79 -8.19 -0.41
CA ASP A 68 13.42 -8.60 -0.07
C ASP A 68 12.39 -7.77 -0.83
N ALA A 69 12.69 -6.47 -1.02
CA ALA A 69 11.82 -5.54 -1.70
C ALA A 69 12.54 -4.58 -2.65
N SER A 70 11.82 -4.14 -3.69
CA SER A 70 12.26 -3.15 -4.66
C SER A 70 11.24 -2.03 -4.76
N VAL A 71 11.68 -0.77 -4.66
CA VAL A 71 10.79 0.40 -4.78
C VAL A 71 11.14 1.17 -6.04
N VAL A 72 10.12 1.35 -6.90
CA VAL A 72 10.29 1.83 -8.27
C VAL A 72 9.84 3.29 -8.39
N TYR A 73 10.79 4.20 -8.62
CA TYR A 73 10.56 5.64 -8.80
C TYR A 73 10.84 6.13 -10.22
N VAL A 74 10.79 5.24 -11.21
CA VAL A 74 10.96 5.60 -12.62
C VAL A 74 9.65 6.18 -13.20
N PRO A 75 9.72 7.01 -14.26
CA PRO A 75 8.55 7.46 -15.00
C PRO A 75 7.67 6.31 -15.52
N ALA A 76 6.37 6.55 -15.65
CA ALA A 76 5.38 5.54 -16.03
C ALA A 76 5.76 4.64 -17.24
N PRO A 77 6.31 5.18 -18.34
CA PRO A 77 6.71 4.35 -19.48
C PRO A 77 7.83 3.34 -19.19
N LEU A 78 8.59 3.55 -18.12
CA LEU A 78 9.72 2.70 -17.72
C LEU A 78 9.36 1.71 -16.61
N VAL A 79 8.15 1.80 -16.06
CA VAL A 79 7.73 0.98 -14.89
C VAL A 79 7.69 -0.51 -15.25
N LYS A 80 7.28 -0.86 -16.47
CA LYS A 80 7.25 -2.27 -16.91
C LYS A 80 8.60 -2.92 -16.79
N ASP A 81 9.60 -2.36 -17.46
CA ASP A 81 10.92 -2.96 -17.55
C ASP A 81 11.57 -3.04 -16.16
N ALA A 82 11.46 -1.98 -15.35
CA ALA A 82 11.94 -1.96 -13.97
C ALA A 82 11.27 -3.01 -13.08
N ALA A 83 9.95 -3.21 -13.23
CA ALA A 83 9.22 -4.21 -12.45
C ALA A 83 9.58 -5.64 -12.89
N LEU A 84 9.66 -5.89 -14.20
CA LEU A 84 10.06 -7.19 -14.74
C LEU A 84 11.50 -7.54 -14.36
N GLU A 85 12.40 -6.56 -14.28
CA GLU A 85 13.77 -6.76 -13.83
C GLU A 85 13.82 -7.22 -12.36
N SER A 86 13.04 -6.59 -11.47
CA SER A 86 12.92 -7.00 -10.06
C SER A 86 12.32 -8.40 -9.91
N ILE A 87 11.28 -8.70 -10.68
CA ILE A 87 10.63 -10.03 -10.69
C ILE A 87 11.59 -11.10 -11.20
N ALA A 88 12.38 -10.80 -12.24
CA ALA A 88 13.37 -11.72 -12.79
C ALA A 88 14.52 -11.98 -11.80
N ALA A 89 14.88 -10.99 -11.00
CA ALA A 89 15.89 -11.09 -9.94
C ALA A 89 15.41 -11.83 -8.68
N GLY A 90 14.13 -12.25 -8.63
CA GLY A 90 13.57 -13.00 -7.50
C GLY A 90 13.22 -12.14 -6.28
N ILE A 91 13.06 -10.82 -6.45
CA ILE A 91 12.65 -9.93 -5.37
C ILE A 91 11.17 -10.18 -5.03
N GLY A 92 10.90 -10.49 -3.76
CA GLY A 92 9.58 -10.95 -3.31
C GLY A 92 8.47 -9.91 -3.33
N LEU A 93 8.81 -8.61 -3.18
CA LEU A 93 7.87 -7.50 -3.23
C LEU A 93 8.39 -6.35 -4.11
N THR A 94 7.62 -5.95 -5.12
CA THR A 94 7.93 -4.74 -5.91
C THR A 94 6.89 -3.64 -5.69
N VAL A 95 7.29 -2.46 -5.21
CA VAL A 95 6.40 -1.31 -4.97
C VAL A 95 6.45 -0.35 -6.15
N LEU A 96 5.33 -0.21 -6.86
CA LEU A 96 5.21 0.56 -8.10
C LEU A 96 4.58 1.93 -7.84
N VAL A 97 5.41 2.95 -7.62
CA VAL A 97 4.91 4.28 -7.24
C VAL A 97 4.32 5.05 -8.42
N GLY A 98 4.80 4.79 -9.64
CA GLY A 98 4.39 5.51 -10.84
C GLY A 98 2.87 5.52 -11.05
N ASP A 99 2.32 6.71 -11.32
CA ASP A 99 0.94 6.93 -11.75
C ASP A 99 0.84 6.87 -13.28
N ARG A 100 -0.34 6.51 -13.81
CA ARG A 100 -0.64 6.40 -15.25
C ARG A 100 0.27 5.43 -16.01
N VAL A 101 0.60 4.31 -15.37
CA VAL A 101 1.25 3.19 -16.07
C VAL A 101 0.24 2.63 -17.08
N PRO A 102 0.64 2.39 -18.34
CA PRO A 102 -0.28 1.81 -19.33
C PRO A 102 -0.87 0.49 -18.82
N VAL A 103 -2.18 0.31 -18.94
CA VAL A 103 -2.87 -0.88 -18.39
C VAL A 103 -2.28 -2.19 -18.93
N TRP A 104 -1.88 -2.22 -20.20
CA TRP A 104 -1.22 -3.36 -20.82
C TRP A 104 0.11 -3.71 -20.14
N ASP A 105 0.88 -2.71 -19.76
CA ASP A 105 2.13 -2.91 -19.04
C ASP A 105 1.88 -3.51 -17.66
N VAL A 106 0.84 -3.04 -16.96
CA VAL A 106 0.44 -3.59 -15.66
C VAL A 106 -0.04 -5.03 -15.79
N MET A 107 -0.75 -5.39 -16.87
CA MET A 107 -1.16 -6.77 -17.15
C MET A 107 0.05 -7.70 -17.35
N GLU A 108 1.06 -7.24 -18.09
CA GLU A 108 2.31 -7.99 -18.27
C GLU A 108 3.06 -8.19 -16.95
N ILE A 109 3.17 -7.13 -16.14
CA ILE A 109 3.77 -7.20 -14.79
C ILE A 109 3.00 -8.20 -13.93
N ALA A 110 1.67 -8.11 -13.87
CA ALA A 110 0.83 -8.98 -13.07
C ALA A 110 0.98 -10.46 -13.48
N ARG A 111 1.05 -10.72 -14.79
CA ARG A 111 1.28 -12.06 -15.32
C ARG A 111 2.66 -12.61 -14.93
N ALA A 112 3.70 -11.78 -15.00
CA ALA A 112 5.04 -12.17 -14.60
C ALA A 112 5.14 -12.44 -13.09
N ALA A 113 4.57 -11.56 -12.27
CA ALA A 113 4.53 -11.68 -10.82
C ALA A 113 3.81 -12.98 -10.39
N GLN A 114 2.63 -13.25 -10.96
CA GLN A 114 1.88 -14.48 -10.73
C GLN A 114 2.69 -15.74 -11.07
N ARG A 115 3.38 -15.74 -12.22
CA ARG A 115 4.19 -16.90 -12.66
C ARG A 115 5.39 -17.16 -11.76
N ARG A 116 5.91 -16.15 -11.07
CA ARG A 116 7.06 -16.25 -10.17
C ARG A 116 6.66 -16.39 -8.70
N GLY A 117 5.39 -16.21 -8.37
CA GLY A 117 4.92 -16.26 -6.99
C GLY A 117 5.43 -15.10 -6.15
N VAL A 118 5.60 -13.92 -6.76
CA VAL A 118 6.04 -12.70 -6.09
C VAL A 118 4.92 -11.66 -6.09
N ASP A 119 4.98 -10.74 -5.13
CA ASP A 119 3.99 -9.68 -4.96
C ASP A 119 4.42 -8.36 -5.59
N PHE A 120 3.45 -7.54 -5.97
CA PHE A 120 3.69 -6.12 -6.24
C PHE A 120 2.60 -5.24 -5.63
N LEU A 121 2.95 -4.05 -5.16
CA LEU A 121 2.04 -3.07 -4.59
C LEU A 121 1.88 -1.89 -5.56
N GLY A 122 0.65 -1.44 -5.80
CA GLY A 122 0.34 -0.47 -6.85
C GLY A 122 0.04 -1.12 -8.21
N PRO A 123 0.17 -0.39 -9.34
CA PRO A 123 0.76 0.95 -9.47
C PRO A 123 -0.02 2.08 -8.80
N ASN A 124 0.47 3.31 -8.96
CA ASN A 124 -0.16 4.50 -8.36
C ASN A 124 -0.35 4.33 -6.85
N THR A 125 0.73 3.89 -6.17
CA THR A 125 0.73 3.71 -4.72
C THR A 125 1.68 4.68 -4.02
N LEU A 126 1.33 5.03 -2.77
CA LEU A 126 2.28 5.68 -1.84
C LEU A 126 3.13 4.64 -1.12
N GLY A 127 2.81 3.36 -1.27
CA GLY A 127 3.49 2.22 -0.69
C GLY A 127 2.90 1.76 0.64
N VAL A 128 3.78 1.37 1.55
CA VAL A 128 3.45 0.78 2.85
C VAL A 128 4.35 1.37 3.95
N LEU A 129 3.80 1.58 5.13
CA LEU A 129 4.53 2.02 6.32
C LEU A 129 4.12 1.18 7.52
N SER A 130 5.06 0.42 8.07
CA SER A 130 4.92 -0.27 9.36
C SER A 130 5.51 0.62 10.45
N VAL A 131 4.70 1.03 11.42
CA VAL A 131 5.07 2.11 12.35
C VAL A 131 6.25 1.69 13.22
N ASP A 132 7.27 2.55 13.25
CA ASP A 132 8.57 2.33 13.91
C ASP A 132 9.40 1.16 13.35
N ARG A 133 9.02 0.62 12.19
CA ARG A 133 9.66 -0.57 11.58
C ARG A 133 10.25 -0.25 10.22
N GLY A 134 9.48 0.39 9.34
CA GLY A 134 9.95 0.73 8.00
C GLY A 134 8.89 1.37 7.14
N VAL A 135 9.34 2.03 6.08
CA VAL A 135 8.49 2.56 5.01
C VAL A 135 9.08 2.17 3.66
N LEU A 136 8.23 1.66 2.77
CA LEU A 136 8.51 1.49 1.35
C LEU A 136 7.58 2.45 0.61
N GLY A 137 8.14 3.40 -0.15
CA GLY A 137 7.34 4.44 -0.80
C GLY A 137 7.48 5.80 -0.12
N MET A 138 6.37 6.51 0.04
CA MET A 138 6.34 7.92 0.44
C MET A 138 5.24 8.29 1.46
N ILE A 139 4.62 7.31 2.12
CA ILE A 139 3.68 7.57 3.21
C ILE A 139 4.34 8.45 4.28
N GLY A 140 3.67 9.54 4.67
CA GLY A 140 4.18 10.53 5.62
C GLY A 140 5.08 11.61 5.01
N GLY A 141 5.42 11.52 3.72
CA GLY A 141 6.10 12.56 2.93
C GLY A 141 7.59 12.76 3.24
N ARG A 142 7.96 12.87 4.53
CA ARG A 142 9.34 12.92 5.05
C ARG A 142 9.42 12.21 6.39
N ALA A 143 10.60 11.70 6.75
CA ALA A 143 10.77 10.87 7.96
C ALA A 143 10.33 11.59 9.24
N SER A 144 10.65 12.88 9.39
CA SER A 144 10.25 13.68 10.56
C SER A 144 8.72 13.78 10.71
N SER A 145 8.00 13.96 9.60
CA SER A 145 6.54 14.06 9.61
C SER A 145 5.90 12.70 9.88
N ALA A 146 6.39 11.64 9.22
CA ALA A 146 5.92 10.28 9.46
C ALA A 146 6.07 9.88 10.95
N LYS A 147 7.23 10.14 11.56
CA LYS A 147 7.50 9.88 12.99
C LYS A 147 6.63 10.73 13.93
N ALA A 148 6.27 11.95 13.52
CA ALA A 148 5.41 12.82 14.31
C ALA A 148 3.92 12.44 14.22
N TRP A 149 3.48 11.93 13.07
CA TRP A 149 2.08 11.65 12.77
C TRP A 149 1.64 10.25 13.18
N PHE A 150 2.49 9.24 13.00
CA PHE A 150 2.12 7.85 13.20
C PHE A 150 2.75 7.31 14.48
N ARG A 151 1.92 6.79 15.38
CA ARG A 151 2.31 6.20 16.66
C ARG A 151 1.97 4.73 16.66
N ARG A 152 2.85 3.90 17.22
CA ARG A 152 2.68 2.44 17.28
C ARG A 152 1.42 2.05 18.06
N GLY A 153 0.71 1.04 17.57
CA GLY A 153 -0.43 0.42 18.23
C GLY A 153 -0.96 -0.75 17.41
N LYS A 154 -2.27 -1.01 17.51
CA LYS A 154 -2.88 -2.26 17.02
C LYS A 154 -3.87 -2.10 15.86
N VAL A 155 -3.94 -0.92 15.25
CA VAL A 155 -4.85 -0.66 14.14
C VAL A 155 -4.12 -0.71 12.81
N GLY A 156 -4.52 -1.64 11.94
CA GLY A 156 -4.08 -1.69 10.55
C GLY A 156 -4.87 -0.70 9.70
N VAL A 157 -4.23 -0.02 8.75
CA VAL A 157 -4.90 0.88 7.80
C VAL A 157 -4.72 0.37 6.38
N ALA A 158 -5.80 0.14 5.66
CA ALA A 158 -5.79 -0.21 4.24
C ALA A 158 -6.62 0.78 3.44
N SER A 159 -6.10 1.26 2.31
CA SER A 159 -6.83 2.23 1.50
C SER A 159 -6.52 2.11 0.02
N ARG A 160 -7.51 2.46 -0.81
CA ARG A 160 -7.37 2.67 -2.26
C ARG A 160 -6.86 4.05 -2.66
N SER A 161 -6.75 4.98 -1.71
CA SER A 161 -6.35 6.36 -1.95
C SER A 161 -5.14 6.73 -1.09
N GLY A 162 -4.11 7.26 -1.73
CA GLY A 162 -2.87 7.61 -1.06
C GLY A 162 -3.07 8.68 0.01
N GLY A 163 -3.73 9.78 -0.36
CA GLY A 163 -4.03 10.87 0.57
C GLY A 163 -4.86 10.39 1.76
N MET A 164 -5.80 9.49 1.53
CA MET A 164 -6.65 8.93 2.59
C MET A 164 -5.94 7.89 3.43
N THR A 165 -4.94 7.18 2.91
CA THR A 165 -4.06 6.31 3.71
C THR A 165 -3.36 7.12 4.80
N ALA A 166 -2.70 8.22 4.41
CA ALA A 166 -1.98 9.09 5.35
C ALA A 166 -2.93 9.84 6.28
N SER A 167 -4.06 10.35 5.75
CA SER A 167 -5.05 11.09 6.54
C SER A 167 -5.73 10.21 7.59
N THR A 168 -6.11 8.99 7.23
CA THR A 168 -6.70 8.01 8.17
C THR A 168 -5.73 7.74 9.31
N GLY A 169 -4.47 7.43 8.99
CA GLY A 169 -3.45 7.22 10.01
C GLY A 169 -3.25 8.43 10.92
N TYR A 170 -3.17 9.63 10.33
CA TYR A 170 -3.01 10.87 11.08
C TYR A 170 -4.16 11.12 12.06
N TYR A 171 -5.42 11.04 11.59
CA TYR A 171 -6.58 11.32 12.44
C TYR A 171 -6.79 10.26 13.52
N LEU A 172 -6.50 8.99 13.24
CA LEU A 172 -6.50 7.94 14.27
C LEU A 172 -5.46 8.23 15.37
N CYS A 173 -4.22 8.55 15.00
CA CYS A 173 -3.18 8.88 15.98
C CYS A 173 -3.48 10.16 16.77
N ARG A 174 -4.12 11.15 16.13
CA ARG A 174 -4.62 12.36 16.80
C ARG A 174 -5.72 12.06 17.82
N ALA A 175 -6.52 11.02 17.59
CA ALA A 175 -7.51 10.52 18.53
C ALA A 175 -6.93 9.56 19.60
N GLY A 176 -5.60 9.40 19.66
CA GLY A 176 -4.94 8.52 20.62
C GLY A 176 -4.90 7.04 20.22
N ILE A 177 -5.27 6.70 18.98
CA ILE A 177 -5.30 5.33 18.47
C ILE A 177 -3.99 5.06 17.72
N GLY A 178 -3.19 4.12 18.24
CA GLY A 178 -1.94 3.71 17.60
C GLY A 178 -2.14 2.69 16.47
N LEU A 179 -1.22 2.67 15.52
CA LEU A 179 -1.29 1.91 14.28
C LEU A 179 -0.22 0.81 14.22
N SER A 180 -0.52 -0.29 13.52
CA SER A 180 0.45 -1.33 13.18
C SER A 180 1.13 -0.99 11.85
N THR A 181 0.40 -1.14 10.74
CA THR A 181 0.86 -0.88 9.38
C THR A 181 -0.20 -0.10 8.58
N LEU A 182 0.23 0.81 7.72
CA LEU A 182 -0.58 1.52 6.74
C LEU A 182 -0.22 1.07 5.33
N VAL A 183 -1.20 0.66 4.52
CA VAL A 183 -1.00 0.17 3.15
C VAL A 183 -1.89 0.93 2.18
N HIS A 184 -1.28 1.58 1.19
CA HIS A 184 -1.99 2.09 0.02
C HIS A 184 -1.94 1.01 -1.08
N VAL A 185 -3.09 0.44 -1.47
CA VAL A 185 -3.11 -0.67 -2.45
C VAL A 185 -2.85 -0.23 -3.88
N GLY A 186 -3.13 1.03 -4.19
CA GLY A 186 -3.04 1.62 -5.53
C GLY A 186 -4.39 2.11 -6.05
N GLY A 187 -4.35 3.18 -6.86
CA GLY A 187 -5.54 3.79 -7.47
C GLY A 187 -5.92 3.24 -8.85
N ASP A 188 -5.05 2.44 -9.46
CA ASP A 188 -5.23 1.95 -10.83
C ASP A 188 -6.27 0.83 -10.93
N SER A 189 -6.74 0.54 -12.14
CA SER A 189 -7.75 -0.49 -12.40
C SER A 189 -7.24 -1.91 -12.21
N ILE A 190 -5.95 -2.12 -12.46
CA ILE A 190 -5.23 -3.37 -12.18
C ILE A 190 -4.13 -3.02 -11.19
N ILE A 191 -4.10 -3.76 -10.08
CA ILE A 191 -3.12 -3.62 -9.01
C ILE A 191 -2.69 -5.00 -8.55
N GLY A 192 -1.53 -5.09 -7.91
CA GLY A 192 -0.99 -6.39 -7.47
C GLY A 192 -1.64 -6.89 -6.19
N LEU A 193 -1.60 -6.09 -5.13
CA LEU A 193 -2.19 -6.42 -3.83
C LEU A 193 -3.46 -5.62 -3.55
N PRO A 194 -4.66 -6.11 -3.92
CA PRO A 194 -5.92 -5.45 -3.61
C PRO A 194 -6.27 -5.54 -2.12
N LEU A 195 -7.29 -4.76 -1.70
CA LEU A 195 -7.77 -4.71 -0.31
C LEU A 195 -7.98 -6.10 0.31
N PRO A 196 -8.67 -7.08 -0.34
CA PRO A 196 -8.82 -8.44 0.20
C PRO A 196 -7.50 -9.09 0.62
N ASP A 197 -6.45 -8.95 -0.20
CA ASP A 197 -5.17 -9.62 0.03
C ASP A 197 -4.32 -8.88 1.07
N VAL A 198 -4.48 -7.56 1.18
CA VAL A 198 -3.89 -6.79 2.29
C VAL A 198 -4.60 -7.10 3.61
N LEU A 199 -5.93 -7.19 3.61
CA LEU A 199 -6.72 -7.53 4.80
C LEU A 199 -6.45 -8.97 5.27
N ARG A 200 -6.21 -9.92 4.36
CA ARG A 200 -5.74 -11.27 4.72
C ARG A 200 -4.39 -11.25 5.44
N ARG A 201 -3.48 -10.34 5.06
CA ARG A 201 -2.21 -10.15 5.79
C ARG A 201 -2.44 -9.52 7.16
N PHE A 202 -3.35 -8.54 7.27
CA PHE A 202 -3.73 -8.00 8.57
C PHE A 202 -4.38 -9.04 9.48
N GLU A 203 -5.22 -9.92 8.95
CA GLU A 203 -5.79 -11.06 9.68
C GLU A 203 -4.69 -11.95 10.27
N ALA A 204 -3.68 -12.28 9.47
CA ALA A 204 -2.55 -13.11 9.89
C ALA A 204 -1.57 -12.39 10.86
N ASP A 205 -1.58 -11.06 10.93
CA ASP A 205 -0.64 -10.32 11.79
C ASP A 205 -1.13 -10.22 13.26
N PRO A 206 -0.45 -10.86 14.23
CA PRO A 206 -0.87 -10.82 15.63
C PRO A 206 -0.75 -9.43 16.28
N GLU A 207 -0.02 -8.47 15.70
CA GLU A 207 0.05 -7.09 16.21
C GLU A 207 -1.14 -6.22 15.78
N THR A 208 -1.88 -6.65 14.76
CA THR A 208 -3.10 -5.98 14.32
C THR A 208 -4.32 -6.61 15.00
N SER A 209 -5.14 -5.79 15.65
CA SER A 209 -6.38 -6.21 16.32
C SER A 209 -7.64 -5.62 15.70
N VAL A 210 -7.54 -4.46 15.03
CA VAL A 210 -8.65 -3.80 14.32
C VAL A 210 -8.14 -3.29 12.99
N ILE A 211 -8.98 -3.30 11.96
CA ILE A 211 -8.65 -2.78 10.64
C ILE A 211 -9.52 -1.57 10.33
N ALA A 212 -8.88 -0.45 9.98
CA ALA A 212 -9.52 0.72 9.41
C ALA A 212 -9.34 0.70 7.88
N MET A 213 -10.44 0.74 7.14
CA MET A 213 -10.44 0.65 5.69
C MET A 213 -11.04 1.90 5.05
N PHE A 214 -10.34 2.45 4.06
CA PHE A 214 -10.89 3.46 3.17
C PHE A 214 -11.09 2.84 1.78
N GLY A 215 -12.35 2.59 1.44
CA GLY A 215 -12.78 2.17 0.11
C GLY A 215 -13.29 3.33 -0.73
N GLU A 216 -13.52 3.08 -2.02
CA GLU A 216 -14.10 4.04 -2.95
C GLU A 216 -15.11 3.32 -3.85
N ILE A 217 -15.95 4.04 -4.58
CA ILE A 217 -16.78 3.43 -5.64
C ILE A 217 -15.91 2.80 -6.75
N GLY A 218 -16.51 1.88 -7.50
CA GLY A 218 -15.90 1.22 -8.66
C GLY A 218 -15.05 -0.01 -8.34
N GLY A 219 -15.12 -1.00 -9.22
CA GLY A 219 -14.62 -2.35 -8.96
C GLY A 219 -15.31 -3.03 -7.76
N SER A 220 -14.78 -4.19 -7.35
CA SER A 220 -15.42 -5.09 -6.38
C SER A 220 -14.57 -5.40 -5.14
N GLN A 221 -13.48 -4.65 -4.89
CA GLN A 221 -12.55 -4.98 -3.80
C GLN A 221 -13.25 -5.04 -2.43
N GLU A 222 -14.12 -4.08 -2.14
CA GLU A 222 -14.85 -3.97 -0.88
C GLU A 222 -15.96 -5.03 -0.74
N GLU A 223 -16.61 -5.40 -1.86
CA GLU A 223 -17.57 -6.51 -1.89
C GLU A 223 -16.85 -7.84 -1.60
N ARG A 224 -15.66 -8.05 -2.17
CA ARG A 224 -14.82 -9.23 -1.88
C ARG A 224 -14.35 -9.28 -0.43
N VAL A 225 -14.10 -8.12 0.20
CA VAL A 225 -13.83 -8.05 1.64
C VAL A 225 -15.05 -8.50 2.44
N ALA A 226 -16.25 -8.04 2.08
CA ALA A 226 -17.48 -8.50 2.71
C ALA A 226 -17.71 -10.01 2.54
N GLU A 227 -17.41 -10.57 1.36
CA GLU A 227 -17.44 -12.02 1.10
C GLU A 227 -16.46 -12.77 2.02
N MET A 228 -15.23 -12.28 2.20
CA MET A 228 -14.25 -12.88 3.12
C MET A 228 -14.72 -12.86 4.58
N MET A 229 -15.34 -11.76 5.03
CA MET A 229 -15.92 -11.65 6.37
C MET A 229 -17.06 -12.66 6.55
N ALA A 230 -17.97 -12.74 5.58
CA ALA A 230 -19.10 -13.68 5.61
C ALA A 230 -18.64 -15.15 5.59
N ALA A 231 -17.52 -15.45 4.94
CA ALA A 231 -16.90 -16.77 4.91
C ALA A 231 -16.10 -17.11 6.18
N GLY A 232 -15.92 -16.16 7.11
CA GLY A 232 -15.10 -16.34 8.31
C GLY A 232 -13.59 -16.30 8.05
N GLU A 233 -13.15 -15.84 6.88
CA GLU A 233 -11.73 -15.68 6.52
C GLU A 233 -11.13 -14.38 7.06
N LEU A 234 -11.97 -13.41 7.43
CA LEU A 234 -11.57 -12.16 8.07
C LEU A 234 -12.38 -11.99 9.36
N THR A 235 -11.74 -12.25 10.51
CA THR A 235 -12.43 -12.25 11.81
C THR A 235 -12.15 -11.01 12.63
N LYS A 236 -11.04 -10.29 12.34
CA LYS A 236 -10.74 -9.02 13.01
C LYS A 236 -11.81 -7.96 12.71
N PRO A 237 -12.21 -7.15 13.71
CA PRO A 237 -13.15 -6.07 13.48
C PRO A 237 -12.70 -5.10 12.38
N LEU A 238 -13.62 -4.83 11.46
CA LEU A 238 -13.42 -3.92 10.34
C LEU A 238 -14.26 -2.66 10.53
N VAL A 239 -13.62 -1.50 10.50
CA VAL A 239 -14.27 -0.18 10.42
C VAL A 239 -13.95 0.45 9.09
N ALA A 240 -14.96 0.83 8.31
CA ALA A 240 -14.79 1.27 6.94
C ALA A 240 -15.50 2.59 6.64
N TYR A 241 -14.91 3.37 5.74
CA TYR A 241 -15.57 4.47 5.04
C TYR A 241 -15.50 4.22 3.53
N ILE A 242 -16.60 4.48 2.82
CA ILE A 242 -16.68 4.34 1.35
C ILE A 242 -16.84 5.71 0.70
N GLY A 243 -15.80 6.17 0.00
CA GLY A 243 -15.82 7.41 -0.75
C GLY A 243 -16.69 7.34 -2.02
N GLY A 244 -17.12 8.50 -2.51
CA GLY A 244 -17.82 8.62 -3.80
C GLY A 244 -19.35 8.52 -3.75
N ARG A 245 -19.97 8.77 -2.58
CA ARG A 245 -21.44 8.76 -2.40
C ARG A 245 -22.20 9.63 -3.42
N ALA A 246 -21.65 10.79 -3.76
CA ALA A 246 -22.26 11.75 -4.67
C ALA A 246 -21.95 11.48 -6.16
N ALA A 247 -21.19 10.44 -6.48
CA ALA A 247 -20.83 10.14 -7.86
C ALA A 247 -22.02 9.56 -8.64
N THR A 248 -22.23 10.07 -9.84
CA THR A 248 -23.25 9.60 -10.77
C THR A 248 -22.75 8.40 -11.58
N SER A 249 -23.68 7.52 -11.99
CA SER A 249 -23.35 6.35 -12.82
C SER A 249 -22.65 6.77 -14.12
N GLY A 250 -21.63 6.03 -14.53
CA GLY A 250 -20.85 6.31 -15.74
C GLY A 250 -19.77 7.40 -15.60
N VAL A 251 -19.62 8.02 -14.42
CA VAL A 251 -18.57 9.01 -14.16
C VAL A 251 -17.38 8.35 -13.46
N ARG A 252 -16.19 8.59 -14.00
CA ARG A 252 -14.92 8.22 -13.34
C ARG A 252 -14.70 9.13 -12.13
N PHE A 253 -14.58 8.56 -10.93
CA PHE A 253 -14.37 9.33 -9.70
C PHE A 253 -12.95 9.18 -9.17
N SER A 254 -12.19 10.27 -9.04
CA SER A 254 -10.84 10.29 -8.46
C SER A 254 -9.77 9.52 -9.28
N HIS A 255 -9.80 8.17 -9.28
CA HIS A 255 -8.76 7.31 -9.86
C HIS A 255 -9.24 6.45 -11.04
N ALA A 256 -8.30 5.85 -11.78
CA ALA A 256 -8.60 5.05 -12.98
C ALA A 256 -9.46 3.81 -12.68
N GLY A 257 -9.35 3.21 -11.49
CA GLY A 257 -10.13 2.04 -11.08
C GLY A 257 -11.52 2.32 -10.51
N ALA A 258 -11.97 3.57 -10.48
CA ALA A 258 -13.23 3.99 -9.85
C ALA A 258 -14.35 4.20 -10.88
N ILE A 259 -14.68 3.13 -11.61
CA ILE A 259 -15.78 3.09 -12.58
C ILE A 259 -16.84 2.09 -12.09
N VAL A 260 -18.10 2.52 -12.11
CA VAL A 260 -19.27 1.70 -11.76
C VAL A 260 -19.85 1.09 -13.05
N GLU A 261 -19.91 -0.23 -13.13
CA GLU A 261 -20.45 -0.97 -14.29
C GLU A 261 -21.47 -2.02 -13.84
N GLY A 262 -22.59 -2.13 -14.56
CA GLY A 262 -23.57 -3.20 -14.38
C GLY A 262 -24.20 -3.31 -12.97
N GLY A 263 -24.27 -2.21 -12.22
CA GLY A 263 -24.83 -2.18 -10.85
C GLY A 263 -23.87 -2.65 -9.74
N ARG A 264 -22.70 -3.21 -10.09
CA ARG A 264 -21.64 -3.58 -9.14
C ARG A 264 -20.70 -2.42 -8.88
N GLY A 265 -20.17 -2.36 -7.66
CA GLY A 265 -19.22 -1.32 -7.28
C GLY A 265 -19.88 0.05 -6.97
N THR A 266 -21.20 0.10 -6.84
CA THR A 266 -21.91 1.30 -6.37
C THR A 266 -21.60 1.58 -4.90
N HIS A 267 -21.68 2.83 -4.46
CA HIS A 267 -21.52 3.18 -3.04
C HIS A 267 -22.53 2.40 -2.17
N ALA A 268 -23.81 2.41 -2.56
CA ALA A 268 -24.87 1.73 -1.83
C ALA A 268 -24.61 0.21 -1.71
N GLY A 269 -24.26 -0.46 -2.82
CA GLY A 269 -23.98 -1.89 -2.82
C GLY A 269 -22.79 -2.27 -1.93
N LYS A 270 -21.71 -1.49 -1.97
CA LYS A 270 -20.53 -1.73 -1.11
C LYS A 270 -20.84 -1.54 0.37
N VAL A 271 -21.54 -0.46 0.72
CA VAL A 271 -21.94 -0.19 2.11
C VAL A 271 -22.86 -1.29 2.64
N GLU A 272 -23.85 -1.70 1.85
CA GLU A 272 -24.78 -2.76 2.22
C GLU A 272 -24.07 -4.10 2.41
N ALA A 273 -23.20 -4.50 1.47
CA ALA A 273 -22.43 -5.73 1.55
C ALA A 273 -21.58 -5.79 2.83
N LEU A 274 -20.82 -4.73 3.10
CA LEU A 274 -19.95 -4.64 4.28
C LEU A 274 -20.75 -4.66 5.59
N ARG A 275 -21.82 -3.86 5.69
CA ARG A 275 -22.67 -3.85 6.90
C ARG A 275 -23.32 -5.21 7.14
N ARG A 276 -23.79 -5.88 6.08
CA ARG A 276 -24.39 -7.22 6.17
C ARG A 276 -23.38 -8.27 6.63
N ALA A 277 -22.12 -8.12 6.25
CA ALA A 277 -21.03 -9.00 6.69
C ALA A 277 -20.49 -8.67 8.10
N GLY A 278 -21.03 -7.65 8.78
CA GLY A 278 -20.68 -7.29 10.16
C GLY A 278 -19.63 -6.18 10.30
N ALA A 279 -19.24 -5.50 9.21
CA ALA A 279 -18.35 -4.35 9.29
C ALA A 279 -19.07 -3.12 9.85
N THR A 280 -18.36 -2.30 10.63
CA THR A 280 -18.83 -0.97 11.02
C THR A 280 -18.55 -0.01 9.88
N VAL A 281 -19.58 0.48 9.19
CA VAL A 281 -19.42 1.41 8.06
C VAL A 281 -19.94 2.80 8.44
N VAL A 282 -19.03 3.77 8.55
CA VAL A 282 -19.33 5.17 8.89
C VAL A 282 -19.83 5.94 7.69
N ASP A 283 -20.65 6.97 7.91
CA ASP A 283 -21.28 7.73 6.84
C ASP A 283 -20.43 8.91 6.36
N THR A 284 -19.65 9.50 7.26
CA THR A 284 -18.66 10.53 6.95
C THR A 284 -17.27 10.13 7.42
N PHE A 285 -16.24 10.69 6.78
CA PHE A 285 -14.85 10.29 7.07
C PHE A 285 -14.39 10.71 8.48
N ASP A 286 -14.91 11.82 9.01
CA ASP A 286 -14.58 12.35 10.33
C ASP A 286 -15.14 11.50 11.49
N GLU A 287 -16.13 10.65 11.23
CA GLU A 287 -16.65 9.67 12.19
C GLU A 287 -15.70 8.47 12.39
N LEU A 288 -14.80 8.22 11.43
CA LEU A 288 -13.95 7.03 11.40
C LEU A 288 -13.12 6.86 12.68
N PRO A 289 -12.45 7.89 13.24
CA PRO A 289 -11.67 7.72 14.47
C PRO A 289 -12.54 7.35 15.68
N ALA A 290 -13.72 7.95 15.82
CA ALA A 290 -14.62 7.65 16.93
C ALA A 290 -15.15 6.21 16.85
N ALA A 291 -15.50 5.75 15.65
CA ALA A 291 -15.93 4.38 15.42
C ALA A 291 -14.82 3.35 15.72
N VAL A 292 -13.58 3.62 15.30
CA VAL A 292 -12.43 2.77 15.64
C VAL A 292 -12.18 2.75 17.15
N ALA A 293 -12.25 3.91 17.83
CA ALA A 293 -12.10 3.97 19.29
C ALA A 293 -13.15 3.11 20.02
N ALA A 294 -14.41 3.16 19.59
CA ALA A 294 -15.48 2.37 20.17
C ALA A 294 -15.24 0.85 20.01
N VAL A 295 -14.82 0.43 18.81
CA VAL A 295 -14.50 -0.98 18.53
C VAL A 295 -13.30 -1.45 19.35
N VAL A 296 -12.23 -0.65 19.44
CA VAL A 296 -11.05 -0.97 20.27
C VAL A 296 -11.42 -1.05 21.75
N GLY A 297 -12.24 -0.13 22.25
CA GLY A 297 -12.72 -0.13 23.64
C GLY A 297 -13.54 -1.37 23.99
N GLY A 298 -14.39 -1.84 23.05
CA GLY A 298 -15.19 -3.05 23.22
C GLY A 298 -14.41 -4.36 23.23
N LEU A 299 -13.17 -4.39 22.71
CA LEU A 299 -12.29 -5.57 22.77
C LEU A 299 -11.59 -5.73 24.13
N HIS A 300 -11.61 -4.69 24.96
CA HIS A 300 -10.94 -4.65 26.27
C HIS A 300 -11.91 -4.76 27.46
N GLY A 301 -13.22 -4.81 27.21
CA GLY A 301 -14.26 -5.04 28.22
C GLY A 301 -14.76 -6.48 28.18
#